data_AF-A0A8I1PTV0-F1
#
_entry.id   AF-A0A8I1PTV0-F1
#
_cell.length_a   1.000
_cell.length_b   1.000
_cell.length_c   1.000
_cell.angle_alpha   90.00
_cell.angle_beta   90.00
_cell.angle_gamma   90.00
#
_symmetry.space_group_name_H-M   'P 1'
#
loop_
_entity.id
_entity.type
_entity.pdbx_description
1 polymer ?
#
loop_
_entity_poly.entity_id
_entity_poly.type
_entity_poly.pdbx_seq_one_letter_code
_entity_poly.pdbx_strand_id
1 'polypeptide(L)'
;MKVQALRQITLGFLKTFALGFAILASSGASAQEAPTPFLHDKTYMLPSGKKVAVKFRERRCAPGECREVDAGVWGMDGGIPRFVTETFSVVIDGKQFLIPEKFYRDLTNTTHLAVSEMHEQIIMELQGGEGTGAYKAKFMLGGMCGFERKICGEICNEIWEQSVWHNSFAYTSDPFCKSGIQ
;
A
#
# COMPACT_ATOMS: atom_id res chain seq x y z
N MET A 1 72.65 9.07 -66.72
CA MET A 1 72.04 10.31 -67.25
C MET A 1 70.54 10.27 -66.98
N LYS A 2 70.01 11.38 -66.46
CA LYS A 2 68.59 11.79 -66.38
C LYS A 2 67.59 10.89 -65.65
N VAL A 3 67.35 11.27 -64.40
CA VAL A 3 66.05 11.24 -63.73
C VAL A 3 65.07 12.13 -64.49
N GLN A 4 63.87 11.65 -64.78
CA GLN A 4 62.59 12.38 -64.76
C GLN A 4 61.49 11.54 -65.43
N ALA A 5 60.42 11.24 -64.69
CA ALA A 5 59.08 11.76 -65.01
C ALA A 5 58.03 11.07 -64.12
N LEU A 6 57.63 11.79 -63.08
CA LEU A 6 56.40 11.58 -62.35
C LEU A 6 55.23 12.00 -63.26
N ARG A 7 54.30 11.11 -63.60
CA ARG A 7 52.98 11.50 -64.13
C ARG A 7 51.88 10.54 -63.66
N GLN A 8 50.96 11.14 -62.89
CA GLN A 8 49.51 10.93 -62.88
C GLN A 8 48.97 9.52 -62.65
N ILE A 9 48.59 9.26 -61.39
CA ILE A 9 47.62 8.23 -61.01
C ILE A 9 46.24 8.90 -60.97
N THR A 10 45.36 8.51 -61.89
CA THR A 10 43.91 8.75 -61.80
C THR A 10 43.19 7.50 -62.26
N LEU A 11 42.47 6.87 -61.33
CA LEU A 11 41.21 6.11 -61.48
C LEU A 11 40.95 5.58 -60.06
N GLY A 12 40.03 6.14 -59.27
CA GLY A 12 38.61 6.17 -59.56
C GLY A 12 37.94 4.97 -58.87
N PHE A 13 37.77 5.02 -57.54
CA PHE A 13 36.88 4.11 -56.82
C PHE A 13 36.07 4.88 -55.79
N LEU A 14 34.89 5.31 -56.24
CA LEU A 14 33.78 5.76 -55.44
C LEU A 14 32.77 4.60 -55.39
N LYS A 15 32.10 4.44 -54.23
CA LYS A 15 30.91 3.61 -53.94
C LYS A 15 31.17 2.22 -53.34
N THR A 16 30.99 2.15 -52.02
CA THR A 16 30.03 1.21 -51.41
C THR A 16 29.58 1.78 -50.07
N PHE A 17 28.39 2.36 -50.07
CA PHE A 17 27.61 2.72 -48.89
C PHE A 17 26.72 1.53 -48.51
N ALA A 18 26.51 1.36 -47.21
CA ALA A 18 25.39 0.69 -46.56
C ALA A 18 25.24 -0.84 -46.71
N LEU A 19 25.64 -1.58 -45.67
CA LEU A 19 24.85 -2.72 -45.21
C LEU A 19 24.31 -2.37 -43.81
N GLY A 20 23.01 -2.10 -43.76
CA GLY A 20 22.28 -1.81 -42.54
C GLY A 20 22.16 -3.05 -41.65
N PHE A 21 22.61 -2.93 -40.41
CA PHE A 21 22.19 -3.83 -39.35
C PHE A 21 20.77 -3.46 -38.94
N ALA A 22 19.78 -4.19 -39.47
CA ALA A 22 18.43 -4.18 -38.93
C ALA A 22 18.43 -4.97 -37.61
N ILE A 23 18.69 -4.28 -36.50
CA ILE A 23 18.43 -4.82 -35.17
C ILE A 23 16.91 -4.74 -34.98
N LEU A 24 16.23 -5.87 -35.17
CA LEU A 24 14.85 -6.07 -34.75
C LEU A 24 14.82 -5.97 -33.22
N ALA A 25 14.59 -4.77 -32.69
CA ALA A 25 14.23 -4.57 -31.31
C ALA A 25 12.86 -5.22 -31.11
N SER A 26 12.83 -6.48 -30.67
CA SER A 26 11.60 -7.07 -30.13
C SER A 26 11.32 -6.35 -28.83
N SER A 27 10.52 -5.29 -28.89
CA SER A 27 9.84 -4.73 -27.74
C SER A 27 8.87 -5.78 -27.23
N GLY A 28 9.38 -6.72 -26.43
CA GLY A 28 8.56 -7.55 -25.57
C GLY A 28 7.87 -6.60 -24.60
N ALA A 29 6.67 -6.17 -24.96
CA ALA A 29 5.77 -5.52 -24.02
C ALA A 29 5.51 -6.55 -22.91
N SER A 30 6.23 -6.42 -21.81
CA SER A 30 5.91 -7.12 -20.57
C SER A 30 4.47 -6.74 -20.24
N ALA A 31 3.55 -7.68 -20.38
CA ALA A 31 2.17 -7.49 -19.94
C ALA A 31 2.24 -7.30 -18.42
N GLN A 32 2.20 -6.05 -17.99
CA GLN A 32 2.23 -5.70 -16.57
C GLN A 32 0.97 -6.29 -15.96
N GLU A 33 1.16 -7.33 -15.15
CA GLU A 33 0.07 -8.05 -14.50
C GLU A 33 -0.80 -7.06 -13.74
N ALA A 34 -2.10 -7.05 -14.03
CA ALA A 34 -3.01 -6.10 -13.41
C ALA A 34 -2.95 -6.28 -11.89
N PRO A 35 -2.80 -5.19 -11.10
CA PRO A 35 -2.65 -5.32 -9.67
C PRO A 35 -3.83 -6.11 -9.07
N THR A 36 -3.51 -6.94 -8.08
CA THR A 36 -4.46 -7.79 -7.37
C THR A 36 -4.91 -7.09 -6.08
N PRO A 37 -6.20 -7.16 -5.71
CA PRO A 37 -6.67 -6.60 -4.45
C PRO A 37 -5.96 -7.25 -3.26
N PHE A 38 -5.67 -6.46 -2.23
CA PHE A 38 -5.03 -6.97 -1.04
C PHE A 38 -5.96 -7.91 -0.24
N LEU A 39 -5.41 -9.05 0.18
CA LEU A 39 -6.12 -10.02 1.02
C LEU A 39 -5.23 -10.41 2.20
N HIS A 40 -5.79 -10.28 3.40
CA HIS A 40 -5.19 -10.68 4.63
C HIS A 40 -6.23 -11.43 5.46
N ASP A 41 -6.06 -12.74 5.60
CA ASP A 41 -6.89 -13.58 6.46
C ASP A 41 -5.96 -14.46 7.28
N LYS A 42 -5.59 -13.98 8.47
CA LYS A 42 -4.57 -14.60 9.31
C LYS A 42 -4.97 -14.58 10.78
N THR A 43 -4.50 -15.59 11.48
CA THR A 43 -4.61 -15.69 12.94
C THR A 43 -3.22 -15.65 13.57
N TYR A 44 -3.10 -14.86 14.62
CA TYR A 44 -1.88 -14.57 15.35
C TYR A 44 -2.01 -15.09 16.78
N MET A 45 -0.90 -15.61 17.30
CA MET A 45 -0.70 -15.86 18.73
C MET A 45 0.30 -14.82 19.24
N LEU A 46 -0.15 -13.94 20.12
CA LEU A 46 0.67 -12.84 20.63
C LEU A 46 1.49 -13.27 21.85
N PRO A 47 2.58 -12.54 22.20
CA PRO A 47 3.40 -12.84 23.37
C PRO A 47 2.64 -12.97 24.69
N SER A 48 1.54 -12.22 24.88
CA SER A 48 0.64 -12.33 26.04
C SER A 48 -0.17 -13.63 26.08
N GLY A 49 -0.17 -14.43 25.01
CA GLY A 49 -1.02 -15.60 24.86
C GLY A 49 -2.37 -15.31 24.19
N LYS A 50 -2.69 -14.05 23.90
CA LYS A 50 -3.93 -13.67 23.20
C LYS A 50 -3.92 -14.19 21.76
N LYS A 51 -5.07 -14.71 21.33
CA LYS A 51 -5.31 -15.13 19.94
C LYS A 51 -6.05 -14.02 19.19
N VAL A 52 -5.44 -13.52 18.11
CA VAL A 52 -6.01 -12.44 17.30
C VAL A 52 -6.21 -12.91 15.87
N ALA A 53 -7.44 -12.97 15.39
CA ALA A 53 -7.74 -13.21 13.98
C ALA A 53 -8.09 -11.88 13.30
N VAL A 54 -7.42 -11.62 12.18
CA VAL A 54 -7.62 -10.42 11.37
C VAL A 54 -8.01 -10.84 9.96
N LYS A 55 -9.13 -10.28 9.51
CA LYS A 55 -9.59 -10.37 8.12
C LYS A 55 -9.65 -8.97 7.54
N PHE A 56 -8.75 -8.67 6.63
CA PHE A 56 -8.74 -7.45 5.82
C PHE A 56 -8.79 -7.83 4.35
N ARG A 57 -9.76 -7.29 3.61
CA ARG A 57 -9.93 -7.59 2.20
C ARG A 57 -10.26 -6.34 1.44
N GLU A 58 -9.57 -6.15 0.33
CA GLU A 58 -9.93 -5.20 -0.70
C GLU A 58 -10.64 -5.89 -1.86
N ARG A 59 -11.35 -5.08 -2.64
CA ARG A 59 -11.88 -5.49 -3.94
C ARG A 59 -11.66 -4.38 -4.95
N ARG A 60 -11.73 -4.76 -6.23
CA ARG A 60 -11.77 -3.78 -7.32
C ARG A 60 -13.00 -2.90 -7.19
N CYS A 61 -12.82 -1.62 -7.47
CA CYS A 61 -13.92 -0.70 -7.67
C CYS A 61 -14.82 -1.20 -8.80
N ALA A 62 -16.14 -1.23 -8.56
CA ALA A 62 -17.10 -1.47 -9.63
C ALA A 62 -17.16 -0.25 -10.58
N PRO A 63 -17.56 -0.42 -11.85
CA PRO A 63 -17.72 0.71 -12.77
C PRO A 63 -18.65 1.78 -12.18
N GLY A 64 -18.15 3.02 -12.08
CA GLY A 64 -18.90 4.17 -11.55
C GLY A 64 -19.00 4.26 -10.02
N GLU A 65 -18.46 3.30 -9.28
CA GLU A 65 -18.43 3.31 -7.82
C GLU A 65 -17.38 4.28 -7.28
N CYS A 66 -16.14 4.11 -7.75
CA CYS A 66 -15.04 4.96 -7.35
C CYS A 66 -14.99 6.18 -8.25
N ARG A 67 -14.85 7.34 -7.62
CA ARG A 67 -14.73 8.63 -8.28
C ARG A 67 -13.32 9.15 -8.06
N GLU A 68 -12.99 10.21 -8.78
CA GLU A 68 -11.79 10.97 -8.47
C GLU A 68 -11.90 11.40 -7.00
N VAL A 69 -10.90 11.02 -6.21
CA VAL A 69 -10.91 11.31 -4.78
C VAL A 69 -10.33 12.69 -4.55
N ASP A 70 -11.08 13.52 -3.84
CA ASP A 70 -10.51 14.67 -3.15
C ASP A 70 -9.55 14.16 -2.05
N ALA A 71 -8.70 15.04 -1.51
CA ALA A 71 -7.63 14.73 -0.55
C ALA A 71 -8.05 14.06 0.80
N GLY A 72 -9.29 13.57 0.92
CA GLY A 72 -9.82 12.88 2.10
C GLY A 72 -9.72 11.35 2.07
N VAL A 73 -9.13 10.74 1.04
CA VAL A 73 -8.87 9.29 0.97
C VAL A 73 -7.36 9.05 1.08
N TRP A 74 -6.97 8.20 2.03
CA TRP A 74 -5.58 7.80 2.20
C TRP A 74 -5.20 6.74 1.18
N GLY A 75 -4.00 6.86 0.63
CA GLY A 75 -3.49 5.97 -0.41
C GLY A 75 -3.48 6.57 -1.81
N MET A 76 -3.98 7.80 -1.97
CA MET A 76 -4.11 8.50 -3.23
C MET A 76 -3.70 9.96 -3.05
N ASP A 77 -2.99 10.52 -4.04
CA ASP A 77 -2.73 11.95 -4.17
C ASP A 77 -3.40 12.44 -5.46
N GLY A 78 -4.73 12.44 -5.44
CA GLY A 78 -5.60 12.60 -6.61
C GLY A 78 -5.81 11.32 -7.43
N GLY A 79 -6.72 11.37 -8.40
CA GLY A 79 -7.08 10.24 -9.26
C GLY A 79 -8.17 9.31 -8.69
N ILE A 80 -8.39 8.15 -9.32
CA ILE A 80 -9.46 7.20 -8.95
C ILE A 80 -8.83 5.97 -8.28
N PRO A 81 -9.27 5.58 -7.07
CA PRO A 81 -8.79 4.37 -6.41
C PRO A 81 -9.00 3.13 -7.27
N ARG A 82 -8.02 2.21 -7.27
CA ARG A 82 -8.14 0.92 -7.97
C ARG A 82 -8.90 -0.09 -7.12
N PHE A 83 -8.65 -0.05 -5.81
CA PHE A 83 -9.25 -0.93 -4.82
C PHE A 83 -9.87 -0.13 -3.68
N VAL A 84 -10.94 -0.70 -3.14
CA VAL A 84 -11.57 -0.22 -1.91
C VAL A 84 -11.56 -1.32 -0.86
N THR A 85 -11.38 -0.92 0.40
CA THR A 85 -11.49 -1.85 1.53
C THR A 85 -12.93 -2.34 1.64
N GLU A 86 -13.14 -3.65 1.44
CA GLU A 86 -14.44 -4.32 1.52
C GLU A 86 -14.73 -4.78 2.95
N THR A 87 -13.71 -5.25 3.66
CA THR A 87 -13.86 -5.83 4.99
C THR A 87 -12.63 -5.55 5.82
N PHE A 88 -12.85 -5.10 7.06
CA PHE A 88 -11.86 -5.14 8.12
C PHE A 88 -12.51 -5.64 9.41
N SER A 89 -12.23 -6.90 9.75
CA SER A 89 -12.77 -7.59 10.91
C SER A 89 -11.65 -8.09 11.80
N VAL A 90 -11.85 -7.93 13.11
CA VAL A 90 -10.89 -8.34 14.13
C VAL A 90 -11.62 -9.19 15.17
N VAL A 91 -11.01 -10.30 15.55
CA VAL A 91 -11.51 -11.18 16.61
C VAL A 91 -10.38 -11.41 17.61
N ILE A 92 -10.63 -11.13 18.89
CA ILE A 92 -9.68 -11.27 19.99
C ILE A 92 -10.22 -12.32 20.94
N ASP A 93 -9.48 -13.41 21.16
CA ASP A 93 -9.87 -14.53 22.02
C ASP A 93 -11.29 -15.05 21.73
N GLY A 94 -11.64 -15.12 20.44
CA GLY A 94 -12.95 -15.57 19.97
C GLY A 94 -14.07 -14.54 20.04
N LYS A 95 -13.82 -13.34 20.58
CA LYS A 95 -14.79 -12.24 20.63
C LYS A 95 -14.55 -11.25 19.49
N GLN A 96 -15.62 -10.85 18.80
CA GLN A 96 -15.52 -9.87 17.72
C GLN A 96 -15.24 -8.47 18.29
N PHE A 97 -14.16 -7.85 17.82
CA PHE A 97 -13.85 -6.45 18.06
C PHE A 97 -14.30 -5.62 16.85
N LEU A 98 -15.22 -4.69 17.09
CA LEU A 98 -15.82 -3.89 16.04
C LEU A 98 -14.98 -2.64 15.77
N ILE A 99 -14.47 -2.52 14.55
CA ILE A 99 -13.92 -1.28 14.01
C ILE A 99 -14.99 -0.68 13.11
N PRO A 100 -15.52 0.53 13.41
CA PRO A 100 -16.50 1.16 12.52
C PRO A 100 -15.92 1.45 11.14
N GLU A 101 -16.72 1.24 10.09
CA GLU A 101 -16.32 1.37 8.68
C GLU A 101 -15.62 2.70 8.35
N LYS A 102 -16.09 3.80 8.96
CA LYS A 102 -15.52 5.13 8.76
C LYS A 102 -14.01 5.25 9.08
N PHE A 103 -13.44 4.32 9.84
CA PHE A 103 -12.02 4.35 10.23
C PHE A 103 -11.10 3.58 9.29
N TYR A 104 -11.65 2.84 8.34
CA TYR A 104 -10.84 2.05 7.40
C TYR A 104 -11.27 2.16 5.94
N ARG A 105 -12.47 2.68 5.66
CA ARG A 105 -12.97 2.81 4.29
C ARG A 105 -12.17 3.82 3.46
N ASP A 106 -11.52 4.75 4.12
CA ASP A 106 -10.62 5.73 3.54
C ASP A 106 -9.22 5.16 3.24
N LEU A 107 -8.94 3.90 3.59
CA LEU A 107 -7.69 3.22 3.25
C LEU A 107 -7.84 2.49 1.91
N THR A 108 -6.94 2.77 0.97
CA THR A 108 -6.98 2.21 -0.39
C THR A 108 -5.62 1.73 -0.86
N ASN A 109 -5.60 0.76 -1.79
CA ASN A 109 -4.39 0.20 -2.37
C ASN A 109 -3.41 -0.31 -1.29
N THR A 110 -3.93 -1.06 -0.33
CA THR A 110 -3.15 -1.65 0.77
C THR A 110 -2.11 -2.61 0.21
N THR A 111 -0.90 -2.60 0.75
CA THR A 111 0.18 -3.50 0.34
C THR A 111 0.71 -4.34 1.51
N HIS A 112 0.47 -3.88 2.73
CA HIS A 112 0.96 -4.54 3.93
C HIS A 112 -0.01 -4.43 5.09
N LEU A 113 -0.10 -5.51 5.88
CA LEU A 113 -0.73 -5.53 7.19
C LEU A 113 0.11 -6.44 8.10
N ALA A 114 0.55 -5.88 9.23
CA ALA A 114 1.21 -6.60 10.31
C ALA A 114 0.43 -6.47 11.61
N VAL A 115 0.52 -7.50 12.44
CA VAL A 115 -0.07 -7.53 13.78
C VAL A 115 1.05 -7.80 14.78
N SER A 116 1.12 -6.99 15.83
CA SER A 116 2.08 -7.11 16.91
C SER A 116 1.44 -6.74 18.25
N GLU A 117 2.21 -6.86 19.33
CA GLU A 117 1.80 -6.51 20.69
C GLU A 117 2.85 -5.63 21.34
N MET A 118 2.42 -4.56 22.01
CA MET A 118 3.29 -3.66 22.76
C MET A 118 2.53 -3.06 23.93
N HIS A 119 3.12 -3.05 25.13
CA HIS A 119 2.48 -2.50 26.34
C HIS A 119 1.03 -2.99 26.55
N GLU A 120 0.79 -4.29 26.36
CA GLU A 120 -0.53 -4.95 26.48
C GLU A 120 -1.57 -4.54 25.41
N GLN A 121 -1.19 -3.69 24.45
CA GLN A 121 -2.02 -3.28 23.33
C GLN A 121 -1.73 -4.14 22.10
N ILE A 122 -2.79 -4.50 21.37
CA ILE A 122 -2.68 -5.13 20.06
C ILE A 122 -2.49 -4.02 19.04
N ILE A 123 -1.41 -4.08 18.26
CA ILE A 123 -1.09 -3.10 17.24
C ILE A 123 -1.29 -3.75 15.87
N MET A 124 -2.17 -3.17 15.06
CA MET A 124 -2.28 -3.50 13.65
C MET A 124 -1.71 -2.35 12.83
N GLU A 125 -0.64 -2.62 12.09
CA GLU A 125 0.01 -1.66 11.23
C GLU A 125 -0.31 -1.98 9.77
N LEU A 126 -0.91 -1.03 9.06
CA LEU A 126 -1.22 -1.10 7.65
C LEU A 126 -0.34 -0.11 6.88
N GLN A 127 0.06 -0.50 5.68
CA GLN A 127 0.71 0.39 4.71
C GLN A 127 0.06 0.18 3.36
N GLY A 128 -0.04 1.25 2.59
CA GLY A 128 -0.68 1.22 1.29
C GLY A 128 -0.53 2.53 0.54
N GLY A 129 -1.24 2.62 -0.56
CA GLY A 129 -1.24 3.78 -1.44
C GLY A 129 -0.21 3.74 -2.55
N GLU A 130 -0.31 4.73 -3.44
CA GLU A 130 0.58 4.88 -4.59
C GLU A 130 1.27 6.25 -4.55
N GLY A 131 2.59 6.27 -4.83
CA GLY A 131 3.37 7.50 -4.95
C GLY A 131 3.34 8.38 -3.68
N THR A 132 3.09 9.66 -3.86
CA THR A 132 2.96 10.69 -2.80
C THR A 132 1.73 10.50 -1.91
N GLY A 133 0.76 9.69 -2.34
CA GLY A 133 -0.42 9.33 -1.56
C GLY A 133 -0.22 8.16 -0.60
N ALA A 134 0.99 7.57 -0.55
CA ALA A 134 1.29 6.44 0.31
C ALA A 134 1.03 6.77 1.78
N TYR A 135 0.49 5.81 2.53
CA TYR A 135 0.17 5.98 3.94
C TYR A 135 0.73 4.88 4.82
N LYS A 136 0.81 5.21 6.10
CA LYS A 136 1.00 4.28 7.21
C LYS A 136 -0.09 4.50 8.25
N ALA A 137 -0.86 3.46 8.54
CA ALA A 137 -1.92 3.50 9.54
C ALA A 137 -1.62 2.52 10.68
N LYS A 138 -1.84 2.94 11.92
CA LYS A 138 -1.71 2.13 13.13
C LYS A 138 -3.02 2.14 13.89
N PHE A 139 -3.57 0.96 14.15
CA PHE A 139 -4.69 0.75 15.05
C PHE A 139 -4.14 0.12 16.33
N MET A 140 -4.26 0.83 17.46
CA MET A 140 -3.81 0.40 18.78
C MET A 140 -5.03 0.06 19.62
N LEU A 141 -5.23 -1.22 19.90
CA LEU A 141 -6.43 -1.75 20.56
C LEU A 141 -6.10 -2.02 22.02
N GLY A 142 -6.77 -1.30 22.92
CA GLY A 142 -6.65 -1.42 24.37
C GLY A 142 -7.62 -2.44 24.98
N GLY A 143 -7.68 -3.66 24.44
CA GLY A 143 -8.70 -4.65 24.81
C GLY A 143 -10.02 -4.45 24.05
N MET A 144 -11.16 -4.74 24.69
CA MET A 144 -12.49 -4.58 24.05
C MET A 144 -13.04 -3.13 24.10
N CYS A 145 -12.32 -2.25 24.77
CA CYS A 145 -12.76 -0.93 25.24
C CYS A 145 -12.77 0.14 24.15
N GLY A 146 -12.05 -0.11 23.06
CA GLY A 146 -11.89 0.84 21.99
C GLY A 146 -10.51 0.75 21.35
N PHE A 147 -10.21 1.72 20.49
CA PHE A 147 -8.93 1.81 19.83
C PHE A 147 -8.56 3.25 19.52
N GLU A 148 -7.26 3.45 19.33
CA GLU A 148 -6.70 4.64 18.72
C GLU A 148 -6.23 4.30 17.31
N ARG A 149 -6.58 5.14 16.33
CA ARG A 149 -6.05 5.11 14.98
C ARG A 149 -5.11 6.29 14.81
N LYS A 150 -3.87 6.04 14.41
CA LYS A 150 -2.92 7.04 13.91
C LYS A 150 -2.62 6.78 12.45
N ILE A 151 -2.77 7.79 11.60
CA ILE A 151 -2.48 7.67 10.16
C ILE A 151 -1.69 8.87 9.66
N CYS A 152 -0.80 8.62 8.71
CA CYS A 152 0.07 9.62 8.13
C CYS A 152 0.47 9.26 6.70
N GLY A 153 0.85 10.28 5.93
CA GLY A 153 1.43 10.14 4.60
C GLY A 153 2.95 10.03 4.65
N GLU A 154 3.64 10.71 3.73
CA GLU A 154 5.11 10.67 3.60
C GLU A 154 5.86 11.06 4.90
N ILE A 155 5.37 12.04 5.65
CA ILE A 155 6.06 12.60 6.84
C ILE A 155 5.40 12.17 8.16
N CYS A 156 5.43 10.86 8.44
CA CYS A 156 4.74 10.25 9.58
C CYS A 156 5.14 10.72 10.98
N ASN A 157 6.33 11.28 11.15
CA ASN A 157 6.80 11.73 12.46
C ASN A 157 6.42 13.18 12.76
N GLU A 158 5.93 13.92 11.77
CA GLU A 158 5.63 15.36 11.91
C GLU A 158 4.14 15.64 11.71
N ILE A 159 3.50 15.02 10.71
CA ILE A 159 2.10 15.28 10.37
C ILE A 159 1.35 13.95 10.38
N TRP A 160 0.35 13.87 11.25
CA TRP A 160 -0.51 12.70 11.39
C TRP A 160 -1.91 13.10 11.82
N GLU A 161 -2.89 12.27 11.44
CA GLU A 161 -4.23 12.28 11.99
C GLU A 161 -4.32 11.23 13.10
N GLN A 162 -4.89 11.61 14.25
CA GLN A 162 -5.26 10.69 15.30
C GLN A 162 -6.76 10.72 15.52
N SER A 163 -7.32 9.53 15.60
CA SER A 163 -8.72 9.31 15.93
C SER A 163 -8.80 8.34 17.10
N VAL A 164 -9.55 8.71 18.13
CA VAL A 164 -9.82 7.85 19.28
C VAL A 164 -11.28 7.40 19.25
N TRP A 165 -11.50 6.10 19.42
CA TRP A 165 -12.83 5.53 19.51
C TRP A 165 -12.99 4.73 20.80
N HIS A 166 -14.07 5.02 21.54
CA HIS A 166 -14.42 4.33 22.78
C HIS A 166 -15.69 3.49 22.60
N ASN A 167 -15.66 2.28 23.15
CA ASN A 167 -16.78 1.36 23.23
C ASN A 167 -17.32 1.32 24.67
N SER A 168 -18.25 2.21 25.01
CA SER A 168 -18.81 2.33 26.37
C SER A 168 -19.41 1.02 26.90
N PHE A 169 -19.95 0.16 26.03
CA PHE A 169 -20.54 -1.12 26.42
C PHE A 169 -19.50 -2.15 26.90
N ALA A 170 -18.24 -2.01 26.48
CA ALA A 170 -17.18 -2.92 26.91
C ALA A 170 -16.66 -2.61 28.32
N TYR A 171 -16.71 -1.34 28.75
CA TYR A 171 -16.22 -0.89 30.07
C TYR A 171 -16.94 -1.55 31.25
N THR A 172 -18.19 -1.97 31.07
CA THR A 172 -18.94 -2.70 32.12
C THR A 172 -18.63 -4.19 32.18
N SER A 173 -17.98 -4.74 31.15
CA SER A 173 -17.83 -6.20 30.95
C SER A 173 -16.39 -6.70 30.92
N ASP A 174 -15.42 -5.80 30.72
CA ASP A 174 -14.01 -6.13 30.63
C ASP A 174 -13.23 -5.40 31.75
N PRO A 175 -12.75 -6.13 32.78
CA PRO A 175 -12.02 -5.54 33.91
C PRO A 175 -10.67 -4.95 33.50
N PHE A 176 -10.21 -5.21 32.27
CA PHE A 176 -9.01 -4.63 31.68
C PHE A 176 -9.30 -3.32 30.94
N CYS A 177 -10.56 -2.87 30.88
CA CYS A 177 -10.92 -1.52 30.47
C CYS A 177 -10.49 -0.49 31.52
N LYS A 178 -9.17 -0.25 31.58
CA LYS A 178 -8.64 0.98 32.14
C LYS A 178 -8.94 2.08 31.13
N SER A 179 -9.29 3.28 31.59
CA SER A 179 -9.56 4.47 30.77
C SER A 179 -8.35 4.98 29.95
N GLY A 180 -7.43 4.09 29.58
CA GLY A 180 -6.12 4.36 28.99
C GLY A 180 -6.11 4.44 27.48
N ILE A 181 -7.26 4.67 26.84
CA ILE A 181 -7.23 5.48 25.62
C ILE A 181 -7.29 6.91 26.15
N GLN A 182 -6.13 7.52 26.36
CA GLN A 182 -6.03 8.91 26.78
C GLN A 182 -6.45 9.84 25.65
#